data_AF-A0A9Q0EYR6-F1
#
_entry.id   AF-A0A9Q0EYR6-F1
#
_cell.length_a   1.000
_cell.length_b   1.000
_cell.length_c   1.000
_cell.angle_alpha   90.00
_cell.angle_beta   90.00
_cell.angle_gamma   90.00
#
_symmetry.space_group_name_H-M   'P 1'
#
loop_
_entity.id
_entity.type
_entity.pdbx_description
1 polymer ?
#
loop_
_entity_poly.entity_id
_entity_poly.type
_entity_poly.pdbx_seq_one_letter_code
_entity_poly.pdbx_strand_id
1 'polypeptide(L)'
;MDAPTSFFFGLEKKNGQRRVIHSLLSGTGQEITEPSQIRRRAVSFYSTLYTSEYEEGETLSEGFWNGLPQVSEEANSQLEGPLTIQELQTALQGMQGRRAPGIDGLSVEFYKAYWDVLSHDLLDVFNESLASGSMPVSCRRAVITLLPKKGNVQDIKNWRLVSLLCVDYKILSKALATRLGKAVEQVIHRDQTYCVPGRSMVDNVHLIRDDLEVSSSLDINTGLISLDQEKAFDRVEHSFLWKVMEKFGFSAGFIAKIKVLYNKIESVLKFNGGLCAPFRVCRGVRQGCALSGMLYALSLEPLLNKIRSKLQGLFLPGLNGNMVLSAYADDVVVFVRDQKDTDILVDIVRDFSSASAARVNWKKSEALAVGEWSGGLPVLPQNMVWKKDGFKYLGVFLGKEIVVLKNWEDVIEKIEGKLSK
;
A
#
# COMPACT_ATOMS: atom_id res chain seq x y z
N MET A 1 28.68 -21.87 10.03
CA MET A 1 27.71 -21.79 8.92
C MET A 1 27.85 -23.07 8.16
N ASP A 2 26.79 -23.86 8.03
CA ASP A 2 26.82 -25.04 7.16
C ASP A 2 27.01 -24.60 5.71
N ALA A 3 27.89 -25.30 5.00
CA ALA A 3 28.15 -25.03 3.59
C ALA A 3 26.85 -25.23 2.78
N PRO A 4 26.52 -24.33 1.84
CA PRO A 4 25.34 -24.48 1.00
C PRO A 4 25.39 -25.81 0.23
N THR A 5 24.31 -26.59 0.32
CA THR A 5 24.23 -27.94 -0.25
C THR A 5 23.92 -27.91 -1.75
N SER A 6 24.19 -29.01 -2.46
CA SER A 6 23.79 -29.18 -3.86
C SER A 6 22.28 -29.00 -4.06
N PHE A 7 21.48 -29.40 -3.05
CA PHE A 7 20.05 -29.15 -3.00
C PHE A 7 19.73 -27.65 -3.01
N PHE A 8 20.42 -26.85 -2.19
CA PHE A 8 20.25 -25.40 -2.15
C PHE A 8 20.59 -24.75 -3.49
N PHE A 9 21.71 -25.13 -4.12
CA PHE A 9 22.08 -24.63 -5.45
C PHE A 9 21.08 -25.05 -6.53
N GLY A 10 20.54 -26.27 -6.45
CA GLY A 10 19.47 -26.73 -7.34
C GLY A 10 18.18 -25.91 -7.19
N LEU A 11 17.83 -25.54 -5.95
CA LEU A 11 16.67 -24.71 -5.65
C LEU A 11 16.85 -23.28 -6.17
N GLU A 12 18.04 -22.68 -5.97
CA GLU A 12 18.39 -21.37 -6.50
C GLU A 12 18.39 -21.36 -8.03
N LYS A 13 18.91 -22.41 -8.68
CA LYS A 13 18.87 -22.54 -10.15
C LYS A 13 17.43 -22.60 -10.67
N LYS A 14 16.56 -23.38 -10.02
CA LYS A 14 15.13 -23.48 -10.36
C LYS A 14 14.39 -22.15 -10.13
N ASN A 15 14.69 -21.45 -9.04
CA ASN A 15 14.13 -20.13 -8.75
C ASN A 15 14.62 -19.07 -9.73
N GLY A 16 15.90 -19.12 -10.11
CA GLY A 16 16.51 -18.27 -11.12
C GLY A 16 15.80 -18.43 -12.47
N GLN A 17 15.63 -19.68 -12.93
CA GLN A 17 14.92 -19.99 -14.18
C GLN A 17 13.48 -19.48 -14.19
N ARG A 18 12.74 -19.64 -13.09
CA ARG A 18 11.36 -19.11 -12.97
C ARG A 18 11.25 -17.59 -13.04
N ARG A 19 12.34 -16.87 -12.76
CA ARG A 19 12.40 -15.40 -12.81
C ARG A 19 12.93 -14.88 -14.14
N VAL A 20 13.40 -15.76 -15.03
CA VAL A 20 13.82 -15.34 -16.38
C VAL A 20 12.59 -15.00 -17.20
N ILE A 21 12.57 -13.79 -17.73
CA ILE A 21 11.55 -13.35 -18.68
C ILE A 21 12.06 -13.69 -20.07
N HIS A 22 11.45 -14.72 -20.67
CA HIS A 22 11.79 -15.22 -22.01
C HIS A 22 11.08 -14.46 -23.13
N SER A 23 9.85 -14.00 -22.88
CA SER A 23 9.10 -13.17 -23.81
C SER A 23 8.11 -12.25 -23.07
N LEU A 24 7.71 -11.17 -23.74
CA LEU A 24 6.67 -10.24 -23.28
C LEU A 24 5.76 -9.84 -24.44
N LEU A 25 4.53 -9.46 -24.15
CA LEU A 25 3.64 -8.85 -25.13
C LEU A 25 3.97 -7.35 -25.31
N SER A 26 3.95 -6.91 -26.56
CA SER A 26 4.00 -5.51 -26.95
C SER A 26 2.73 -4.76 -26.51
N GLY A 27 2.71 -3.44 -26.65
CA GLY A 27 1.48 -2.65 -26.43
C GLY A 27 0.34 -3.01 -27.38
N THR A 28 0.65 -3.60 -28.54
CA THR A 28 -0.29 -4.05 -29.57
C THR A 28 -0.62 -5.55 -29.50
N GLY A 29 -0.12 -6.25 -28.48
CA GLY A 29 -0.37 -7.68 -28.27
C GLY A 29 0.52 -8.64 -29.06
N GLN A 30 1.56 -8.16 -29.73
CA GLN A 30 2.54 -9.01 -30.42
C GLN A 30 3.59 -9.55 -29.44
N GLU A 31 4.02 -10.80 -29.62
CA GLU A 31 5.06 -11.39 -28.80
C GLU A 31 6.45 -10.83 -29.13
N ILE A 32 7.16 -10.40 -28.08
CA ILE A 32 8.54 -9.91 -28.13
C ILE A 32 9.42 -10.97 -27.47
N THR A 33 10.34 -11.56 -28.22
CA THR A 33 11.29 -12.58 -27.74
C THR A 33 12.74 -12.06 -27.69
N GLU A 34 13.03 -10.95 -28.38
CA GLU A 34 14.39 -10.42 -28.42
C GLU A 34 14.79 -9.75 -27.09
N PRO A 35 15.90 -10.17 -26.43
CA PRO A 35 16.26 -9.69 -25.09
C PRO A 35 16.38 -8.17 -24.96
N SER A 36 16.86 -7.49 -25.99
CA SER A 36 17.01 -6.02 -26.04
C SER A 36 15.64 -5.32 -26.03
N GLN A 37 14.67 -5.88 -26.76
CA GLN A 37 13.31 -5.35 -26.89
C GLN A 37 12.49 -5.64 -25.63
N ILE A 38 12.60 -6.86 -25.08
CA ILE A 38 11.96 -7.24 -23.81
C ILE A 38 12.42 -6.31 -22.68
N ARG A 39 13.73 -6.08 -22.58
CA ARG A 39 14.31 -5.17 -21.57
C ARG A 39 13.77 -3.75 -21.73
N ARG A 40 13.76 -3.21 -22.95
CA ARG A 40 13.19 -1.87 -23.25
C ARG A 40 11.72 -1.78 -22.88
N ARG A 41 10.93 -2.81 -23.21
CA ARG A 41 9.51 -2.89 -22.86
C ARG A 41 9.29 -2.84 -21.35
N ALA A 42 10.06 -3.61 -20.59
CA ALA A 42 9.97 -3.64 -19.13
C ALA A 42 10.37 -2.30 -18.50
N VAL A 43 11.51 -1.71 -18.92
CA VAL A 43 11.96 -0.40 -18.44
C VAL A 43 10.94 0.69 -18.77
N SER A 44 10.44 0.72 -20.01
CA SER A 44 9.40 1.69 -20.43
C SER A 44 8.14 1.56 -19.58
N PHE A 45 7.65 0.33 -19.35
CA PHE A 45 6.44 0.12 -18.55
C PHE A 45 6.57 0.66 -17.13
N TYR A 46 7.67 0.35 -16.42
CA TYR A 46 7.85 0.81 -15.04
C TYR A 46 8.25 2.29 -14.97
N SER A 47 9.01 2.80 -15.95
CA SER A 47 9.30 4.24 -16.02
C SER A 47 8.03 5.05 -16.18
N THR A 48 7.12 4.65 -17.07
CA THR A 48 5.81 5.30 -17.24
C THR A 48 4.93 5.14 -16.00
N LEU A 49 4.99 4.00 -15.32
CA LEU A 49 4.25 3.81 -14.07
C LEU A 49 4.65 4.84 -13.01
N TYR A 50 5.92 5.23 -12.94
CA TYR A 50 6.41 6.18 -11.94
C TYR A 50 6.53 7.64 -12.43
N THR A 51 6.05 7.93 -13.63
CA THR A 51 5.85 9.31 -14.10
C THR A 51 4.68 9.95 -13.36
N SER A 52 4.85 11.19 -12.91
CA SER A 52 3.78 11.99 -12.30
C SER A 52 2.66 12.23 -13.30
N GLU A 53 1.42 11.99 -12.88
CA GLU A 53 0.20 12.44 -13.58
C GLU A 53 -0.43 13.65 -12.86
N TYR A 54 0.22 14.16 -11.82
CA TYR A 54 -0.26 15.29 -11.04
C TYR A 54 -0.16 16.61 -11.82
N GLU A 55 -1.29 17.30 -12.00
CA GLU A 55 -1.35 18.65 -12.56
C GLU A 55 -1.50 19.69 -11.45
N GLU A 56 -0.48 20.52 -11.29
CA GLU A 56 -0.42 21.54 -10.25
C GLU A 56 -1.27 22.76 -10.70
N GLY A 57 -2.58 22.72 -10.44
CA GLY A 57 -3.49 23.79 -10.86
C GLY A 57 -4.98 23.47 -10.72
N GLU A 58 -5.37 22.19 -10.73
CA GLU A 58 -6.70 21.78 -10.26
C GLU A 58 -6.76 21.98 -8.75
N THR A 59 -7.11 23.21 -8.36
CA THR A 59 -7.21 23.58 -6.96
C THR A 59 -8.38 22.81 -6.40
N LEU A 60 -8.08 21.76 -5.64
CA LEU A 60 -9.05 21.08 -4.80
C LEU A 60 -9.90 22.14 -4.11
N SER A 61 -11.22 22.08 -4.30
CA SER A 61 -12.12 22.99 -3.60
C SER A 61 -11.75 22.98 -2.11
N GLU A 62 -11.74 24.13 -1.45
CA GLU A 62 -11.44 24.18 -0.01
C GLU A 62 -12.33 23.21 0.77
N GLY A 63 -13.55 23.02 0.27
CA GLY A 63 -14.51 22.01 0.71
C GLY A 63 -13.94 20.60 0.81
N PHE A 64 -13.01 20.17 -0.05
CA PHE A 64 -12.37 18.85 -0.02
C PHE A 64 -11.64 18.57 1.31
N TRP A 65 -11.07 19.60 1.93
CA TRP A 65 -10.26 19.48 3.15
C TRP A 65 -11.06 19.63 4.44
N ASN A 66 -12.35 19.97 4.34
CA ASN A 66 -13.19 20.23 5.52
C ASN A 66 -13.34 18.99 6.41
N GLY A 67 -13.21 19.23 7.72
CA GLY A 67 -13.40 18.21 8.76
C GLY A 67 -12.21 17.26 8.94
N LEU A 68 -11.04 17.56 8.38
CA LEU A 68 -9.84 16.79 8.66
C LEU A 68 -9.31 17.07 10.08
N PRO A 69 -8.97 16.03 10.86
CA PRO A 69 -8.31 16.19 12.15
C PRO A 69 -6.95 16.89 11.99
N GLN A 70 -6.46 17.46 13.09
CA GLN A 70 -5.17 18.15 13.13
C GLN A 70 -4.23 17.46 14.12
N VAL A 71 -2.96 17.38 13.76
CA VAL A 71 -1.90 16.98 14.69
C VAL A 71 -1.73 18.08 15.74
N SER A 72 -1.72 17.67 17.01
CA SER A 72 -1.45 18.56 18.16
C SER A 72 -0.06 19.19 18.12
N GLU A 73 0.09 20.37 18.72
CA GLU A 73 1.39 21.06 18.80
C GLU A 73 2.42 20.24 19.61
N GLU A 74 1.95 19.55 20.65
CA GLU A 74 2.76 18.65 21.46
C GLU A 74 3.29 17.47 20.63
N ALA A 75 2.45 16.90 19.76
CA ALA A 75 2.87 15.82 18.87
C ALA A 75 3.88 16.33 17.83
N ASN A 76 3.62 17.49 17.20
CA ASN A 76 4.55 18.10 16.25
C ASN A 76 5.93 18.34 16.87
N SER A 77 5.97 18.87 18.10
CA SER A 77 7.22 19.10 18.84
C SER A 77 8.06 17.82 19.02
N GLN A 78 7.42 16.66 19.14
CA GLN A 78 8.09 15.36 19.25
C GLN A 78 8.56 14.77 17.91
N LEU A 79 7.98 15.20 16.78
CA LEU A 79 8.43 14.82 15.45
C LEU A 79 9.66 15.63 15.01
N GLU A 80 9.79 16.82 15.59
CA GLU A 80 10.87 17.76 15.37
C GLU A 80 12.18 17.36 16.07
N GLY A 81 13.23 18.16 15.89
CA GLY A 81 14.55 17.90 16.46
C GLY A 81 15.43 16.94 15.64
N PRO A 82 16.76 16.95 15.89
CA PRO A 82 17.73 16.08 15.22
C PRO A 82 17.48 14.61 15.58
N LEU A 83 17.97 13.69 14.75
CA LEU A 83 18.00 12.27 15.09
C LEU A 83 19.03 12.01 16.19
N THR A 84 18.84 10.91 16.91
CA THR A 84 19.75 10.44 17.95
C THR A 84 20.27 9.04 17.65
N ILE A 85 21.43 8.67 18.22
CA ILE A 85 22.00 7.31 18.07
C ILE A 85 21.02 6.27 18.60
N GLN A 86 20.33 6.56 19.71
CA GLN A 86 19.37 5.66 20.34
C GLN A 86 18.18 5.35 19.42
N GLU A 87 17.69 6.34 18.67
CA GLU A 87 16.63 6.12 17.67
C GLU A 87 17.11 5.22 16.54
N LEU A 88 18.32 5.46 16.02
CA LEU A 88 18.89 4.65 14.93
C LEU A 88 19.19 3.21 15.41
N GLN A 89 19.71 3.05 16.63
CA GLN A 89 19.97 1.77 17.25
C GLN A 89 18.67 0.98 17.45
N THR A 90 17.64 1.63 17.99
CA THR A 90 16.30 1.02 18.15
C THR A 90 15.73 0.59 16.80
N ALA A 91 15.85 1.45 15.79
CA ALA A 91 15.42 1.16 14.42
C ALA A 91 16.14 -0.08 13.86
N LEU A 92 17.47 -0.16 13.99
CA LEU A 92 18.28 -1.28 13.52
C LEU A 92 17.96 -2.58 14.26
N GLN A 93 17.82 -2.54 15.59
CA GLN A 93 17.52 -3.74 16.38
C GLN A 93 16.16 -4.34 16.03
N GLY A 94 15.17 -3.48 15.78
CA GLY A 94 13.83 -3.89 15.32
C GLY A 94 13.76 -4.41 13.87
N MET A 95 14.88 -4.46 13.13
CA MET A 95 14.91 -5.03 11.79
C MET A 95 15.07 -6.55 11.80
N GLN A 96 14.33 -7.19 10.89
CA GLN A 96 14.48 -8.62 10.62
C GLN A 96 15.72 -8.90 9.78
N GLY A 97 16.53 -9.87 10.21
CA GLY A 97 17.68 -10.37 9.45
C GLY A 97 17.28 -11.24 8.26
N ARG A 98 18.29 -11.72 7.52
CA ARG A 98 18.17 -12.60 6.34
C ARG A 98 17.28 -12.04 5.22
N ARG A 99 17.28 -10.71 5.09
CA ARG A 99 16.61 -9.98 4.00
C ARG A 99 17.64 -9.57 2.95
N ALA A 100 17.20 -9.48 1.70
CA ALA A 100 18.07 -9.03 0.62
C ALA A 100 18.51 -7.57 0.83
N PRO A 101 19.81 -7.25 0.70
CA PRO A 101 20.34 -5.90 0.83
C PRO A 101 20.00 -5.05 -0.40
N GLY A 102 20.39 -3.78 -0.35
CA GLY A 102 20.28 -2.85 -1.47
C GLY A 102 21.37 -3.08 -2.53
N ILE A 103 21.65 -2.03 -3.31
CA ILE A 103 22.65 -2.07 -4.38
C ILE A 103 24.10 -2.19 -3.85
N ASP A 104 24.32 -1.80 -2.60
CA ASP A 104 25.60 -1.84 -1.90
C ASP A 104 25.97 -3.23 -1.37
N GLY A 105 25.01 -4.16 -1.30
CA GLY A 105 25.21 -5.49 -0.75
C GLY A 105 25.30 -5.56 0.77
N LEU A 106 25.16 -4.44 1.50
CA LEU A 106 25.30 -4.39 2.96
C LEU A 106 24.00 -4.85 3.64
N SER A 107 24.07 -5.92 4.43
CA SER A 107 22.92 -6.53 5.09
C SER A 107 22.64 -5.96 6.48
N VAL A 108 21.49 -6.29 7.06
CA VAL A 108 21.15 -5.90 8.45
C VAL A 108 22.18 -6.45 9.44
N GLU A 109 22.67 -7.66 9.22
CA GLU A 109 23.70 -8.30 10.04
C GLU A 109 25.02 -7.53 10.01
N PHE A 110 25.40 -6.98 8.86
CA PHE A 110 26.57 -6.12 8.75
C PHE A 110 26.43 -4.89 9.67
N TYR A 111 25.32 -4.16 9.56
CA TYR A 111 25.11 -2.97 10.40
C TYR A 111 25.01 -3.32 11.89
N LYS A 112 24.42 -4.48 12.25
CA LYS A 112 24.37 -4.96 13.64
C LYS A 112 25.76 -5.33 14.18
N ALA A 113 26.61 -5.95 13.37
CA ALA A 113 27.94 -6.37 13.77
C ALA A 113 28.92 -5.20 13.95
N TYR A 114 28.79 -4.15 13.13
CA TYR A 114 29.69 -3.00 13.12
C TYR A 114 29.04 -1.71 13.65
N TRP A 115 27.97 -1.83 14.43
CA TRP A 115 27.20 -0.67 14.91
C TRP A 115 28.05 0.30 15.71
N ASP A 116 28.88 -0.21 16.62
CA ASP A 116 29.73 0.62 17.49
C ASP A 116 30.78 1.43 16.70
N VAL A 117 31.12 0.97 15.49
CA VAL A 117 32.04 1.67 14.59
C VAL A 117 31.29 2.69 13.72
N LEU A 118 30.13 2.32 13.18
CA LEU A 118 29.43 3.09 12.14
C LEU A 118 28.39 4.09 12.66
N SER A 119 27.91 3.92 13.89
CA SER A 119 26.70 4.62 14.37
C SER A 119 26.83 6.14 14.39
N HIS A 120 28.00 6.67 14.78
CA HIS A 120 28.26 8.10 14.80
C HIS A 120 28.31 8.69 13.39
N ASP A 121 29.07 8.08 12.47
CA ASP A 121 29.16 8.53 11.08
C ASP A 121 27.79 8.49 10.38
N LEU A 122 27.01 7.44 10.61
CA LEU A 122 25.64 7.34 10.08
C LEU A 122 24.72 8.44 10.61
N LEU A 123 24.84 8.77 11.89
CA LEU A 123 24.05 9.84 12.49
C LEU A 123 24.37 11.18 11.85
N ASP A 124 25.65 11.49 11.68
CA ASP A 124 26.11 12.74 11.07
C ASP A 124 25.62 12.85 9.63
N VAL A 125 25.81 11.78 8.83
CA VAL A 125 25.31 11.71 7.45
C VAL A 125 23.80 11.90 7.38
N PHE A 126 23.03 11.28 8.27
CA PHE A 126 21.57 11.42 8.25
C PHE A 126 21.11 12.80 8.66
N ASN A 127 21.67 13.38 9.72
CA ASN A 127 21.31 14.73 10.16
C ASN A 127 21.72 15.77 9.10
N GLU A 128 22.90 15.64 8.48
CA GLU A 128 23.31 16.50 7.37
C GLU A 128 22.38 16.33 6.15
N SER A 129 22.01 15.10 5.80
CA SER A 129 21.09 14.83 4.68
C SER A 129 19.71 15.47 4.91
N LEU A 130 19.20 15.38 6.15
CA LEU A 130 17.92 15.99 6.52
C LEU A 130 17.99 17.52 6.55
N ALA A 131 19.11 18.10 6.97
CA ALA A 131 19.32 19.54 7.00
C ALA A 131 19.55 20.14 5.59
N SER A 132 20.37 19.49 4.76
CA SER A 132 20.70 19.91 3.40
C SER A 132 19.62 19.58 2.37
N GLY A 133 18.69 18.70 2.71
CA GLY A 133 17.58 18.31 1.84
C GLY A 133 17.92 17.22 0.81
N SER A 134 19.07 16.56 0.90
CA SER A 134 19.50 15.55 -0.08
C SER A 134 20.16 14.34 0.56
N MET A 135 19.69 13.15 0.20
CA MET A 135 20.32 11.88 0.57
C MET A 135 21.52 11.54 -0.32
N PRO A 136 22.46 10.70 0.16
CA PRO A 136 23.48 10.05 -0.67
C PRO A 136 22.87 9.29 -1.84
N VAL A 137 23.64 9.13 -2.93
CA VAL A 137 23.18 8.46 -4.16
C VAL A 137 22.74 7.01 -3.89
N SER A 138 23.44 6.28 -3.01
CA SER A 138 23.07 4.92 -2.59
C SER A 138 21.65 4.88 -2.01
N CYS A 139 21.33 5.78 -1.07
CA CYS A 139 20.02 5.91 -0.45
C CYS A 139 18.91 6.38 -1.40
N ARG A 140 19.28 7.12 -2.46
CA ARG A 140 18.34 7.58 -3.50
C ARG A 140 18.01 6.51 -4.54
N ARG A 141 18.74 5.39 -4.60
CA ARG A 141 18.52 4.32 -5.59
C ARG A 141 17.90 3.08 -4.98
N ALA A 142 16.81 2.61 -5.60
CA ALA A 142 16.23 1.30 -5.29
C ALA A 142 16.48 0.33 -6.45
N VAL A 143 16.86 -0.91 -6.15
CA VAL A 143 16.94 -1.96 -7.18
C VAL A 143 15.60 -2.67 -7.26
N ILE A 144 14.92 -2.59 -8.39
CA ILE A 144 13.65 -3.28 -8.61
C ILE A 144 13.92 -4.67 -9.14
N THR A 145 13.40 -5.69 -8.47
CA THR A 145 13.34 -7.06 -8.98
C THR A 145 11.89 -7.46 -9.27
N LEU A 146 11.69 -8.34 -10.25
CA LEU A 146 10.37 -8.77 -10.70
C LEU A 146 10.08 -10.19 -10.23
N LEU A 147 8.90 -10.38 -9.64
CA LEU A 147 8.37 -11.69 -9.24
C LEU A 147 7.11 -12.02 -10.05
N PRO A 148 6.99 -13.22 -10.61
CA PRO A 148 5.81 -13.60 -11.37
C PRO A 148 4.58 -13.70 -10.45
N LYS A 149 3.45 -13.13 -10.89
CA LYS A 149 2.12 -13.37 -10.31
C LYS A 149 1.43 -14.52 -11.06
N LYS A 150 0.28 -14.97 -10.54
CA LYS A 150 -0.64 -15.84 -11.30
C LYS A 150 -1.09 -15.11 -12.57
N GLY A 151 -1.32 -15.85 -13.65
CA GLY A 151 -1.77 -15.32 -14.94
C GLY A 151 -0.74 -15.50 -16.07
N ASN A 152 -0.99 -14.86 -17.21
CA ASN A 152 -0.08 -14.92 -18.35
C ASN A 152 1.21 -14.12 -18.05
N VAL A 153 2.33 -14.81 -17.88
CA VAL A 153 3.65 -14.21 -17.60
C VAL A 153 4.24 -13.43 -18.79
N GLN A 154 3.67 -13.53 -19.98
CA GLN A 154 4.02 -12.65 -21.10
C GLN A 154 3.43 -11.24 -20.93
N ASP A 155 2.40 -11.06 -20.10
CA ASP A 155 1.93 -9.72 -19.74
C ASP A 155 2.77 -9.15 -18.60
N ILE A 156 3.46 -8.04 -18.87
CA ILE A 156 4.28 -7.32 -17.88
C ILE A 156 3.48 -6.87 -16.65
N LYS A 157 2.14 -6.71 -16.76
CA LYS A 157 1.25 -6.39 -15.63
C LYS A 157 1.17 -7.53 -14.61
N ASN A 158 1.43 -8.77 -15.02
CA ASN A 158 1.47 -9.96 -14.17
C ASN A 158 2.83 -10.15 -13.48
N TRP A 159 3.71 -9.14 -13.50
CA TRP A 159 4.95 -9.13 -12.73
C TRP A 159 4.87 -8.15 -11.57
N ARG A 160 5.02 -8.66 -10.35
CA ARG A 160 5.09 -7.86 -9.13
C ARG A 160 6.50 -7.30 -9.00
N LEU A 161 6.59 -5.97 -8.91
CA LEU A 161 7.84 -5.31 -8.54
C LEU A 161 8.12 -5.50 -7.04
N VAL A 162 9.39 -5.65 -6.69
CA VAL A 162 9.89 -5.62 -5.32
C VAL A 162 11.11 -4.70 -5.30
N SER A 163 11.08 -3.68 -4.46
CA SER A 163 12.17 -2.72 -4.33
C SER A 163 13.16 -3.16 -3.25
N LEU A 164 14.43 -3.25 -3.62
CA LEU A 164 15.55 -3.49 -2.72
C LEU A 164 16.21 -2.15 -2.40
N LEU A 165 15.96 -1.68 -1.19
CA LEU A 165 16.54 -0.46 -0.63
C LEU A 165 17.76 -0.81 0.24
N CYS A 166 18.78 0.05 0.23
CA CYS A 166 19.94 -0.06 1.12
C CYS A 166 19.52 -0.01 2.60
N VAL A 167 20.28 -0.68 3.45
CA VAL A 167 19.90 -0.87 4.85
C VAL A 167 20.08 0.41 5.67
N ASP A 168 21.09 1.23 5.38
CA ASP A 168 21.25 2.60 5.90
C ASP A 168 19.98 3.45 5.69
N TYR A 169 19.44 3.50 4.46
CA TYR A 169 18.16 4.16 4.17
C TYR A 169 17.01 3.55 4.98
N LYS A 170 16.98 2.21 5.14
CA LYS A 170 15.97 1.54 5.97
C LYS A 170 16.08 1.95 7.43
N ILE A 171 17.29 2.19 7.96
CA ILE A 171 17.50 2.62 9.35
C ILE A 171 16.90 4.01 9.53
N LEU A 172 17.27 4.95 8.67
CA LEU A 172 16.72 6.31 8.68
C LEU A 172 15.18 6.30 8.56
N SER A 173 14.65 5.63 7.55
CA SER A 173 13.20 5.58 7.33
C SER A 173 12.45 4.89 8.46
N LYS A 174 13.04 3.88 9.11
CA LYS A 174 12.46 3.23 10.29
C LYS A 174 12.46 4.17 11.50
N ALA A 175 13.52 4.94 11.73
CA ALA A 175 13.56 5.94 12.80
C ALA A 175 12.48 7.03 12.60
N LEU A 176 12.34 7.55 11.38
CA LEU A 176 11.28 8.52 11.04
C LEU A 176 9.88 7.90 11.11
N ALA A 177 9.73 6.63 10.73
CA ALA A 177 8.47 5.88 10.91
C ALA A 177 8.08 5.78 12.38
N THR A 178 9.04 5.50 13.27
CA THR A 178 8.80 5.47 14.71
C THR A 178 8.34 6.83 15.24
N ARG A 179 8.87 7.95 14.72
CA ARG A 179 8.36 9.29 15.06
C ARG A 179 6.92 9.48 14.57
N LEU A 180 6.67 9.25 13.27
CA LEU A 180 5.34 9.40 12.68
C LEU A 180 4.27 8.56 13.41
N GLY A 181 4.63 7.34 13.80
CA GLY A 181 3.74 6.43 14.52
C GLY A 181 3.18 6.99 15.84
N LYS A 182 3.83 7.99 16.46
CA LYS A 182 3.35 8.65 17.68
C LYS A 182 2.23 9.67 17.42
N ALA A 183 2.12 10.17 16.20
CA ALA A 183 1.17 11.22 15.82
C ALA A 183 0.08 10.72 14.86
N VAL A 184 0.36 9.67 14.09
CA VAL A 184 -0.52 9.20 13.01
C VAL A 184 -1.94 8.83 13.48
N GLU A 185 -2.07 8.32 14.72
CA GLU A 185 -3.37 7.95 15.29
C GLU A 185 -4.29 9.16 15.53
N GLN A 186 -3.73 10.37 15.71
CA GLN A 186 -4.53 11.59 15.87
C GLN A 186 -5.28 11.97 14.58
N VAL A 187 -4.76 11.53 13.44
CA VAL A 187 -5.26 11.95 12.12
C VAL A 187 -5.90 10.85 11.30
N ILE A 188 -5.60 9.59 11.60
CA ILE A 188 -6.20 8.43 10.94
C ILE A 188 -7.37 7.90 11.78
N HIS A 189 -8.58 7.99 11.23
CA HIS A 189 -9.78 7.51 11.89
C HIS A 189 -9.77 5.98 12.09
N ARG A 190 -10.50 5.49 13.10
CA ARG A 190 -10.47 4.08 13.58
C ARG A 190 -10.92 3.02 12.57
N ASP A 191 -11.67 3.42 11.54
CA ASP A 191 -12.12 2.54 10.45
C ASP A 191 -10.99 2.19 9.48
N GLN A 192 -9.89 2.95 9.48
CA GLN A 192 -8.67 2.65 8.76
C GLN A 192 -7.64 2.03 9.70
N THR A 193 -7.37 0.73 9.54
CA THR A 193 -6.50 -0.03 10.45
C THR A 193 -5.10 -0.28 9.88
N TYR A 194 -4.87 0.03 8.61
CA TYR A 194 -3.60 -0.28 7.94
C TYR A 194 -2.45 0.60 8.40
N CYS A 195 -1.37 -0.06 8.87
CA CYS A 195 -0.13 0.58 9.31
C CYS A 195 -0.30 1.64 10.40
N VAL A 196 -1.36 1.55 11.20
CA VAL A 196 -1.53 2.34 12.42
C VAL A 196 -1.17 1.46 13.64
N PRO A 197 -0.30 1.92 14.55
CA PRO A 197 0.06 1.16 15.74
C PRO A 197 -1.18 0.73 16.54
N GLY A 198 -1.19 -0.52 17.01
CA GLY A 198 -2.28 -1.05 17.85
C GLY A 198 -3.53 -1.51 17.11
N ARG A 199 -3.62 -1.35 15.77
CA ARG A 199 -4.79 -1.78 14.97
C ARG A 199 -4.50 -3.09 14.22
N SER A 200 -5.53 -3.92 14.03
CA SER A 200 -5.41 -5.23 13.37
C SER A 200 -6.35 -5.36 12.18
N MET A 201 -5.90 -6.00 11.10
CA MET A 201 -6.78 -6.35 9.96
C MET A 201 -7.89 -7.32 10.37
N VAL A 202 -7.66 -8.11 11.43
CA VAL A 202 -8.63 -9.08 11.94
C VAL A 202 -9.90 -8.37 12.42
N ASP A 203 -9.76 -7.16 12.95
CA ASP A 203 -10.88 -6.33 13.40
C ASP A 203 -11.78 -5.96 12.21
N ASN A 204 -11.21 -5.61 11.05
CA ASN A 204 -11.98 -5.34 9.83
C ASN A 204 -12.73 -6.59 9.34
N VAL A 205 -12.09 -7.76 9.39
CA VAL A 205 -12.73 -9.02 8.97
C VAL A 205 -13.90 -9.35 9.89
N HIS A 206 -13.73 -9.24 11.20
CA HIS A 206 -14.82 -9.46 12.17
C HIS A 206 -15.95 -8.44 11.98
N LEU A 207 -15.62 -7.16 11.79
CA LEU A 207 -16.62 -6.12 11.55
C LEU A 207 -17.51 -6.45 10.37
N ILE A 208 -16.92 -6.83 9.23
CA ILE A 208 -17.68 -7.18 8.02
C ILE A 208 -18.47 -8.48 8.23
N ARG A 209 -17.90 -9.48 8.91
CA ARG A 209 -18.61 -10.73 9.20
C ARG A 209 -19.85 -10.48 10.06
N ASP A 210 -19.67 -9.77 11.17
CA ASP A 210 -20.71 -9.53 12.16
C ASP A 210 -21.82 -8.63 11.57
N ASP A 211 -21.44 -7.66 10.72
CA ASP A 211 -22.39 -6.88 9.94
C ASP A 211 -23.30 -7.74 9.05
N LEU A 212 -22.71 -8.64 8.26
CA LEU A 212 -23.48 -9.51 7.36
C LEU A 212 -24.44 -10.41 8.14
N GLU A 213 -24.01 -10.93 9.28
CA GLU A 213 -24.82 -11.79 10.16
C GLU A 213 -25.97 -11.02 10.81
N VAL A 214 -25.71 -9.87 11.40
CA VAL A 214 -26.73 -9.02 12.04
C VAL A 214 -27.72 -8.49 11.01
N SER A 215 -27.23 -7.98 9.88
CA SER A 215 -28.07 -7.45 8.81
C SER A 215 -28.98 -8.53 8.22
N SER A 216 -28.48 -9.75 8.05
CA SER A 216 -29.32 -10.88 7.61
C SER A 216 -30.32 -11.32 8.67
N SER A 217 -29.96 -11.27 9.95
CA SER A 217 -30.84 -11.73 11.04
C SER A 217 -31.97 -10.75 11.34
N LEU A 218 -31.74 -9.46 11.11
CA LEU A 218 -32.70 -8.38 11.34
C LEU A 218 -33.41 -7.91 10.06
N ASP A 219 -33.14 -8.57 8.93
CA ASP A 219 -33.63 -8.21 7.60
C ASP A 219 -33.40 -6.73 7.23
N ILE A 220 -32.19 -6.25 7.52
CA ILE A 220 -31.77 -4.88 7.22
C ILE A 220 -31.11 -4.87 5.83
N ASN A 221 -31.69 -4.10 4.91
CA ASN A 221 -31.13 -3.88 3.58
C ASN A 221 -29.75 -3.21 3.69
N THR A 222 -28.72 -3.99 3.35
CA THR A 222 -27.31 -3.60 3.51
C THR A 222 -26.54 -3.89 2.24
N GLY A 223 -25.93 -2.86 1.66
CA GLY A 223 -25.07 -2.96 0.51
C GLY A 223 -23.62 -2.72 0.90
N LEU A 224 -22.72 -3.57 0.46
CA LEU A 224 -21.28 -3.41 0.65
C LEU A 224 -20.64 -3.22 -0.72
N ILE A 225 -19.89 -2.14 -0.91
CA ILE A 225 -19.10 -1.88 -2.11
C ILE A 225 -17.63 -1.93 -1.72
N SER A 226 -16.91 -2.94 -2.22
CA SER A 226 -15.47 -3.10 -2.07
C SER A 226 -14.76 -2.45 -3.26
N LEU A 227 -14.03 -1.36 -3.01
CA LEU A 227 -13.29 -0.61 -4.02
C LEU A 227 -11.95 -1.29 -4.32
N ASP A 228 -11.67 -1.58 -5.59
CA ASP A 228 -10.35 -2.04 -6.06
C ASP A 228 -9.53 -0.84 -6.55
N GLN A 229 -8.45 -0.46 -5.85
CA GLN A 229 -7.59 0.64 -6.28
C GLN A 229 -6.51 0.17 -7.27
N GLU A 230 -6.37 0.88 -8.38
CA GLU A 230 -5.38 0.54 -9.39
C GLU A 230 -3.95 0.86 -8.93
N LYS A 231 -3.16 -0.19 -8.63
CA LYS A 231 -1.75 -0.04 -8.25
C LYS A 231 -1.55 1.02 -7.14
N ALA A 232 -2.37 0.94 -6.09
CA ALA A 232 -2.55 2.02 -5.13
C ALA A 232 -1.24 2.63 -4.59
N PHE A 233 -0.30 1.79 -4.13
CA PHE A 233 1.00 2.24 -3.64
C PHE A 233 1.88 2.92 -4.70
N ASP A 234 1.80 2.49 -5.97
CA ASP A 234 2.62 3.02 -7.05
C ASP A 234 2.07 4.33 -7.63
N ARG A 235 0.78 4.63 -7.40
CA ARG A 235 0.11 5.83 -7.92
C ARG A 235 0.07 7.03 -6.97
N VAL A 236 0.55 6.89 -5.73
CA VAL A 236 0.54 8.01 -4.76
C VAL A 236 1.38 9.18 -5.26
N GLU A 237 0.75 10.27 -5.64
CA GLU A 237 1.46 11.48 -6.08
C GLU A 237 2.14 12.17 -4.89
N HIS A 238 3.44 12.45 -5.02
CA HIS A 238 4.23 13.03 -3.92
C HIS A 238 3.71 14.42 -3.54
N SER A 239 3.43 15.27 -4.54
CA SER A 239 2.89 16.61 -4.32
C SER A 239 1.55 16.59 -3.58
N PHE A 240 0.67 15.65 -3.93
CA PHE A 240 -0.59 15.45 -3.21
C PHE A 240 -0.34 15.00 -1.76
N LEU A 241 0.54 14.02 -1.54
CA LEU A 241 0.91 13.55 -0.20
C LEU A 241 1.43 14.69 0.69
N TRP A 242 2.25 15.60 0.16
CA TRP A 242 2.74 16.75 0.92
C TRP A 242 1.62 17.68 1.34
N LYS A 243 0.70 18.01 0.42
CA LYS A 243 -0.49 18.82 0.72
C LYS A 243 -1.37 18.15 1.77
N VAL A 244 -1.55 16.83 1.68
CA VAL A 244 -2.30 16.06 2.67
C VAL A 244 -1.66 16.17 4.06
N MET A 245 -0.34 16.03 4.17
CA MET A 245 0.36 16.20 5.45
C MET A 245 0.23 17.64 5.99
N GLU A 246 0.33 18.65 5.12
CA GLU A 246 0.11 20.05 5.50
C GLU A 246 -1.32 20.26 6.04
N LYS A 247 -2.33 19.66 5.39
CA LYS A 247 -3.74 19.76 5.79
C LYS A 247 -4.09 18.98 7.05
N PHE A 248 -3.30 17.98 7.41
CA PHE A 248 -3.36 17.32 8.72
C PHE A 248 -2.61 18.09 9.82
N GLY A 249 -1.97 19.22 9.50
CA GLY A 249 -1.28 20.05 10.47
C GLY A 249 0.11 19.52 10.88
N PHE A 250 0.71 18.61 10.11
CA PHE A 250 2.12 18.25 10.34
C PHE A 250 3.02 19.45 10.11
N SER A 251 4.02 19.62 10.96
CA SER A 251 4.92 20.77 10.85
C SER A 251 5.75 20.75 9.56
N ALA A 252 6.03 21.94 9.01
CA ALA A 252 6.82 22.09 7.80
C ALA A 252 8.21 21.44 7.92
N GLY A 253 8.82 21.49 9.11
CA GLY A 253 10.09 20.85 9.40
C GLY A 253 10.02 19.31 9.29
N PHE A 254 8.98 18.68 9.83
CA PHE A 254 8.81 17.24 9.68
C PHE A 254 8.50 16.83 8.24
N ILE A 255 7.63 17.58 7.55
CA ILE A 255 7.32 17.35 6.13
C ILE A 255 8.59 17.46 5.28
N ALA A 256 9.46 18.43 5.55
CA ALA A 256 10.74 18.57 4.87
C ALA A 256 11.62 17.32 5.03
N LYS A 257 11.72 16.75 6.25
CA LYS A 257 12.46 15.49 6.49
C LYS A 257 11.92 14.33 5.66
N ILE A 258 10.59 14.21 5.54
CA ILE A 258 9.99 13.15 4.70
C ILE A 258 10.27 13.42 3.22
N LYS A 259 10.15 14.68 2.75
CA LYS A 259 10.46 15.09 1.36
C LYS A 259 11.90 14.70 0.97
N VAL A 260 12.86 14.78 1.89
CA VAL A 260 14.27 14.36 1.64
C VAL A 260 14.36 12.91 1.15
N LEU A 261 13.51 11.99 1.68
CA LEU A 261 13.51 10.58 1.30
C LEU A 261 12.98 10.31 -0.13
N TYR A 262 12.32 11.30 -0.72
CA TYR A 262 11.72 11.26 -2.05
C TYR A 262 12.37 12.24 -3.03
N ASN A 263 13.34 13.04 -2.57
CA ASN A 263 14.03 14.02 -3.42
C ASN A 263 14.97 13.33 -4.43
N LYS A 264 14.74 13.56 -5.73
CA LYS A 264 15.54 13.04 -6.85
C LYS A 264 15.83 11.53 -6.74
N ILE A 265 14.83 10.75 -6.32
CA ILE A 265 14.96 9.31 -6.22
C ILE A 265 14.92 8.63 -7.59
N GLU A 266 15.67 7.53 -7.69
CA GLU A 266 15.79 6.74 -8.91
C GLU A 266 15.54 5.25 -8.59
N SER A 267 15.07 4.53 -9.60
CA SER A 267 14.95 3.08 -9.57
C SER A 267 15.77 2.45 -10.68
N VAL A 268 16.39 1.31 -10.37
CA VAL A 268 17.21 0.52 -11.28
C VAL A 268 16.55 -0.84 -11.45
N LEU A 269 16.07 -1.15 -12.66
CA LEU A 269 15.45 -2.45 -12.93
C LEU A 269 16.53 -3.54 -13.04
N LYS A 270 16.44 -4.58 -12.20
CA LYS A 270 17.19 -5.82 -12.35
C LYS A 270 16.45 -6.76 -13.28
N PHE A 271 16.99 -6.96 -14.48
CA PHE A 271 16.37 -7.72 -15.55
C PHE A 271 17.28 -8.86 -16.01
N ASN A 272 16.81 -10.11 -15.90
CA ASN A 272 17.53 -11.34 -16.28
C ASN A 272 19.01 -11.37 -15.82
N GLY A 273 19.26 -10.94 -14.58
CA GLY A 273 20.60 -10.95 -13.97
C GLY A 273 21.41 -9.66 -14.15
N GLY A 274 21.06 -8.79 -15.10
CA GLY A 274 21.70 -7.50 -15.30
C GLY A 274 20.94 -6.32 -14.66
N LEU A 275 21.62 -5.20 -14.45
CA LEU A 275 21.00 -3.92 -14.07
C LEU A 275 20.80 -3.06 -15.32
N CYS A 276 19.61 -2.46 -15.44
CA CYS A 276 19.29 -1.48 -16.47
C CYS A 276 19.78 -0.08 -16.09
N ALA A 277 19.64 0.89 -17.00
CA ALA A 277 19.84 2.29 -16.68
C ALA A 277 18.82 2.76 -15.60
N PRO A 278 19.21 3.68 -14.71
CA PRO A 278 18.30 4.25 -13.73
C PRO A 278 17.22 5.10 -14.42
N PHE A 279 16.03 5.12 -13.84
CA PHE A 279 14.95 6.04 -14.21
C PHE A 279 14.42 6.75 -12.97
N ARG A 280 13.92 7.97 -13.15
CA ARG A 280 13.38 8.78 -12.04
C ARG A 280 12.04 8.23 -11.56
N VAL A 281 11.81 8.36 -10.25
CA VAL A 281 10.53 8.01 -9.62
C VAL A 281 9.89 9.30 -9.10
N CYS A 282 8.81 9.72 -9.75
CA CYS A 282 8.11 10.98 -9.45
C CYS A 282 6.82 10.77 -8.65
N ARG A 283 6.38 9.52 -8.50
CA ARG A 283 5.21 9.13 -7.70
C ARG A 283 5.39 7.73 -7.11
N GLY A 284 4.46 7.36 -6.25
CA GLY A 284 4.42 6.10 -5.52
C GLY A 284 5.23 6.14 -4.24
N VAL A 285 4.80 5.36 -3.25
CA VAL A 285 5.53 5.16 -2.01
C VAL A 285 6.50 3.98 -2.14
N ARG A 286 7.68 4.09 -1.51
CA ARG A 286 8.77 3.11 -1.71
C ARG A 286 8.44 1.77 -1.06
N GLN A 287 8.26 0.72 -1.84
CA GLN A 287 8.04 -0.61 -1.27
C GLN A 287 9.25 -1.07 -0.44
N GLY A 288 9.00 -1.67 0.73
CA GLY A 288 10.05 -2.09 1.67
C GLY A 288 10.62 -0.98 2.56
N CYS A 289 10.12 0.24 2.45
CA CYS A 289 10.38 1.34 3.39
C CYS A 289 9.37 1.29 4.55
N ALA A 290 9.84 1.54 5.77
CA ALA A 290 9.01 1.48 6.97
C ALA A 290 7.94 2.59 7.04
N LEU A 291 8.18 3.73 6.38
CA LEU A 291 7.24 4.86 6.34
C LEU A 291 6.09 4.64 5.35
N SER A 292 6.32 3.88 4.28
CA SER A 292 5.42 3.85 3.11
C SER A 292 4.00 3.44 3.44
N GLY A 293 3.80 2.54 4.41
CA GLY A 293 2.47 2.13 4.84
C GLY A 293 1.68 3.28 5.49
N MET A 294 2.29 4.00 6.43
CA MET A 294 1.67 5.16 7.07
C MET A 294 1.46 6.31 6.09
N LEU A 295 2.42 6.56 5.19
CA LEU A 295 2.28 7.60 4.16
C LEU A 295 1.14 7.28 3.18
N TYR A 296 0.97 6.00 2.83
CA TYR A 296 -0.17 5.56 2.03
C TYR A 296 -1.49 5.77 2.78
N ALA A 297 -1.58 5.34 4.04
CA ALA A 297 -2.77 5.52 4.86
C ALA A 297 -3.16 7.01 5.01
N LEU A 298 -2.18 7.88 5.25
CA LEU A 298 -2.37 9.35 5.24
C LEU A 298 -2.92 9.84 3.89
N SER A 299 -2.35 9.39 2.77
CA SER A 299 -2.80 9.81 1.43
C SER A 299 -4.25 9.40 1.12
N LEU A 300 -4.73 8.29 1.70
CA LEU A 300 -6.07 7.77 1.49
C LEU A 300 -7.10 8.40 2.43
N GLU A 301 -6.69 8.81 3.62
CA GLU A 301 -7.58 9.32 4.69
C GLU A 301 -8.51 10.47 4.25
N PRO A 302 -8.12 11.43 3.39
CA PRO A 302 -9.05 12.44 2.89
C PRO A 302 -10.27 11.87 2.13
N LEU A 303 -10.07 10.81 1.33
CA LEU A 303 -11.17 10.09 0.68
C LEU A 303 -12.10 9.48 1.71
N LEU A 304 -11.54 8.77 2.70
CA LEU A 304 -12.31 8.12 3.75
C LEU A 304 -13.10 9.12 4.59
N ASN A 305 -12.48 10.27 4.91
CA ASN A 305 -13.14 11.36 5.62
C ASN A 305 -14.34 11.91 4.86
N LYS A 306 -14.21 12.07 3.53
CA LYS A 306 -15.32 12.51 2.69
C LYS A 306 -16.46 11.53 2.69
N ILE A 307 -16.16 10.25 2.52
CA ILE A 307 -17.15 9.17 2.55
C ILE A 307 -17.92 9.22 3.89
N ARG A 308 -17.21 9.25 5.02
CA ARG A 308 -17.81 9.37 6.37
C ARG A 308 -18.70 10.61 6.53
N SER A 309 -18.28 11.74 5.99
CA SER A 309 -18.99 13.02 6.19
C SER A 309 -20.25 13.18 5.34
N LYS A 310 -20.40 12.39 4.27
CA LYS A 310 -21.43 12.59 3.25
C LYS A 310 -22.40 11.42 3.11
N LEU A 311 -21.92 10.20 3.30
CA LEU A 311 -22.78 9.02 3.25
C LEU A 311 -23.51 8.88 4.57
N GLN A 312 -24.73 8.34 4.51
CA GLN A 312 -25.43 7.97 5.74
C GLN A 312 -24.87 6.66 6.28
N GLY A 313 -24.51 5.72 5.41
CA GLY A 313 -24.02 4.40 5.80
C GLY A 313 -25.13 3.56 6.43
N LEU A 314 -24.72 2.51 7.12
CA LEU A 314 -25.63 1.56 7.74
C LEU A 314 -25.99 1.98 9.16
N PHE A 315 -27.28 1.84 9.48
CA PHE A 315 -27.80 1.93 10.84
C PHE A 315 -28.11 0.53 11.36
N LEU A 316 -27.41 0.10 12.40
CA LEU A 316 -27.66 -1.15 13.08
C LEU A 316 -28.23 -0.88 14.49
N PRO A 317 -29.31 -1.57 14.90
CA PRO A 317 -29.85 -1.42 16.25
C PRO A 317 -28.80 -1.69 17.34
N GLY A 318 -28.68 -0.78 18.29
CA GLY A 318 -27.74 -0.90 19.43
C GLY A 318 -26.32 -0.37 19.16
N LEU A 319 -26.00 0.06 17.94
CA LEU A 319 -24.76 0.75 17.63
C LEU A 319 -24.92 2.27 17.81
N ASN A 320 -23.97 2.88 18.54
CA ASN A 320 -23.90 4.33 18.67
C ASN A 320 -23.25 4.94 17.42
N GLY A 321 -24.10 5.32 16.47
CA GLY A 321 -23.72 5.97 15.21
C GLY A 321 -23.83 5.04 14.01
N ASN A 322 -23.46 5.57 12.85
CA ASN A 322 -23.58 4.85 11.58
C ASN A 322 -22.26 4.19 11.21
N MET A 323 -22.37 2.98 10.64
CA MET A 323 -21.22 2.30 10.06
C MET A 323 -21.13 2.66 8.58
N VAL A 324 -20.10 3.42 8.21
CA VAL A 324 -20.00 4.00 6.85
C VAL A 324 -18.95 3.30 6.00
N LEU A 325 -17.79 2.94 6.57
CA LEU A 325 -16.74 2.23 5.85
C LEU A 325 -15.83 1.41 6.77
N SER A 326 -15.07 0.51 6.16
CA SER A 326 -13.97 -0.25 6.76
C SER A 326 -12.82 -0.29 5.76
N ALA A 327 -11.62 0.14 6.16
CA ALA A 327 -10.48 0.29 5.26
C ALA A 327 -9.22 -0.42 5.80
N TYR A 328 -8.57 -1.17 4.92
CA TYR A 328 -7.24 -1.72 5.15
C TYR A 328 -6.41 -1.65 3.86
N ALA A 329 -5.44 -0.72 3.84
CA ALA A 329 -4.65 -0.41 2.66
C ALA A 329 -5.56 -0.05 1.48
N ASP A 330 -5.38 -0.72 0.34
CA ASP A 330 -6.17 -0.53 -0.87
C ASP A 330 -7.57 -1.16 -0.79
N ASP A 331 -7.81 -2.08 0.14
CA ASP A 331 -9.10 -2.73 0.35
C ASP A 331 -10.03 -1.84 1.19
N VAL A 332 -10.84 -1.02 0.51
CA VAL A 332 -11.84 -0.13 1.13
C VAL A 332 -13.24 -0.69 0.88
N VAL A 333 -13.96 -1.03 1.96
CA VAL A 333 -15.37 -1.44 1.90
C VAL A 333 -16.23 -0.29 2.40
N VAL A 334 -17.20 0.11 1.58
CA VAL A 334 -18.17 1.17 1.88
C VAL A 334 -19.54 0.56 2.06
N PHE A 335 -20.20 0.91 3.16
CA PHE A 335 -21.58 0.51 3.42
C PHE A 335 -22.53 1.52 2.78
N VAL A 336 -23.46 1.02 1.97
CA VAL A 336 -24.47 1.82 1.27
C VAL A 336 -25.86 1.29 1.59
N ARG A 337 -26.78 2.20 1.86
CA ARG A 337 -28.17 1.85 2.20
C ARG A 337 -29.13 2.06 1.04
N ASP A 338 -28.84 3.00 0.15
CA ASP A 338 -29.73 3.39 -0.95
C ASP A 338 -28.97 3.93 -2.17
N GLN A 339 -29.72 4.33 -3.20
CA GLN A 339 -29.15 4.93 -4.41
C GLN A 339 -28.36 6.20 -4.11
N LYS A 340 -28.80 7.01 -3.15
CA LYS A 340 -28.16 8.29 -2.84
C LYS A 340 -26.77 8.08 -2.28
N ASP A 341 -26.58 7.09 -1.39
CA ASP A 341 -25.24 6.73 -0.90
C ASP A 341 -24.32 6.29 -2.05
N THR A 342 -24.85 5.53 -3.02
CA THR A 342 -24.09 5.04 -4.18
C THR A 342 -23.68 6.18 -5.11
N ASP A 343 -24.58 7.10 -5.43
CA ASP A 343 -24.31 8.27 -6.27
C ASP A 343 -23.26 9.19 -5.62
N ILE A 344 -23.42 9.47 -4.31
CA ILE A 344 -22.46 10.26 -3.55
C ILE A 344 -21.07 9.60 -3.53
N LEU A 345 -21.01 8.27 -3.36
CA LEU A 345 -19.73 7.54 -3.39
C LEU A 345 -19.02 7.71 -4.74
N VAL A 346 -19.76 7.59 -5.85
CA VAL A 346 -19.19 7.75 -7.20
C VAL A 346 -18.65 9.18 -7.40
N ASP A 347 -19.40 10.19 -6.96
CA ASP A 347 -18.96 11.59 -7.03
C ASP A 347 -17.69 11.83 -6.19
N ILE A 348 -17.66 11.34 -4.96
CA ILE A 348 -16.49 11.46 -4.08
C ILE A 348 -15.26 10.78 -4.68
N VAL A 349 -15.41 9.57 -5.24
CA VAL A 349 -14.30 8.84 -5.89
C VAL A 349 -13.82 9.60 -7.13
N ARG A 350 -14.72 10.19 -7.92
CA ARG A 350 -14.35 11.01 -9.08
C ARG A 350 -13.53 12.23 -8.64
N ASP A 351 -14.02 12.97 -7.65
CA ASP A 351 -13.36 14.17 -7.15
C ASP A 351 -11.98 13.83 -6.56
N PHE A 352 -11.87 12.74 -5.78
CA PHE A 352 -10.59 12.26 -5.27
C PHE A 352 -9.63 11.80 -6.38
N SER A 353 -10.16 11.19 -7.45
CA SER A 353 -9.32 10.73 -8.57
C SER A 353 -8.69 11.90 -9.33
N SER A 354 -9.44 12.99 -9.54
CA SER A 354 -8.90 14.25 -10.10
C SER A 354 -7.88 14.87 -9.14
N ALA A 355 -8.18 14.90 -7.84
CA ALA A 355 -7.34 15.46 -6.79
C ALA A 355 -5.94 14.83 -6.64
N SER A 356 -5.90 13.50 -6.71
CA SER A 356 -4.77 12.69 -6.25
C SER A 356 -4.11 11.86 -7.34
N ALA A 357 -4.70 11.83 -8.54
CA ALA A 357 -4.41 10.88 -9.62
C ALA A 357 -4.58 9.39 -9.23
N ALA A 358 -5.14 9.09 -8.05
CA ALA A 358 -5.57 7.73 -7.70
C ALA A 358 -6.70 7.29 -8.63
N ARG A 359 -6.84 5.97 -8.82
CA ARG A 359 -7.87 5.40 -9.70
C ARG A 359 -8.50 4.19 -9.05
N VAL A 360 -9.82 4.10 -9.17
CA VAL A 360 -10.60 2.91 -8.80
C VAL A 360 -10.91 2.11 -10.05
N ASN A 361 -10.66 0.80 -10.00
CA ASN A 361 -11.05 -0.14 -11.02
C ASN A 361 -12.45 -0.68 -10.71
N TRP A 362 -13.48 -0.01 -11.20
CA TRP A 362 -14.86 -0.42 -10.97
C TRP A 362 -15.17 -1.83 -11.51
N LYS A 363 -14.49 -2.28 -12.58
CA LYS A 363 -14.67 -3.64 -13.13
C LYS A 363 -14.15 -4.75 -12.21
N LYS A 364 -13.18 -4.45 -11.36
CA LYS A 364 -12.62 -5.37 -10.36
C LYS A 364 -13.17 -5.15 -8.97
N SER A 365 -13.79 -3.99 -8.73
CA SER A 365 -14.52 -3.71 -7.52
C SER A 365 -15.68 -4.70 -7.39
N GLU A 366 -16.01 -5.05 -6.16
CA GLU A 366 -17.05 -6.03 -5.87
C GLU A 366 -18.18 -5.39 -5.07
N ALA A 367 -19.40 -5.88 -5.25
CA ALA A 367 -20.55 -5.42 -4.48
C ALA A 367 -21.32 -6.61 -3.92
N LEU A 368 -21.76 -6.54 -2.66
CA LEU A 368 -22.54 -7.57 -1.98
C LEU A 368 -23.80 -6.94 -1.37
N ALA A 369 -24.96 -7.54 -1.62
CA ALA A 369 -26.22 -7.10 -1.02
C ALA A 369 -26.76 -8.16 -0.04
N VAL A 370 -27.26 -7.68 1.10
CA VAL A 370 -27.96 -8.44 2.14
C VAL A 370 -29.32 -7.78 2.39
N GLY A 371 -30.33 -8.57 2.73
CA GLY A 371 -31.73 -8.13 2.90
C GLY A 371 -32.59 -8.32 1.65
N GLU A 372 -33.89 -8.05 1.76
CA GLU A 372 -34.86 -8.30 0.69
C GLU A 372 -34.83 -7.26 -0.46
N TRP A 373 -34.43 -6.01 -0.22
CA TRP A 373 -34.41 -4.91 -1.19
C TRP A 373 -35.69 -4.81 -2.04
N SER A 374 -36.85 -4.75 -1.39
CA SER A 374 -38.17 -4.70 -2.04
C SER A 374 -38.35 -3.52 -3.01
N GLY A 375 -37.65 -2.40 -2.79
CA GLY A 375 -37.60 -1.24 -3.69
C GLY A 375 -36.63 -1.35 -4.85
N GLY A 376 -35.94 -2.49 -4.99
CA GLY A 376 -34.85 -2.70 -5.93
C GLY A 376 -33.47 -2.38 -5.35
N LEU A 377 -32.45 -3.03 -5.92
CA LEU A 377 -31.06 -2.78 -5.56
C LEU A 377 -30.56 -1.45 -6.17
N PRO A 378 -29.66 -0.73 -5.49
CA PRO A 378 -29.03 0.47 -6.06
C PRO A 378 -28.31 0.15 -7.37
N VAL A 379 -28.37 1.07 -8.32
CA VAL A 379 -27.61 1.02 -9.57
C VAL A 379 -26.14 1.27 -9.27
N LEU A 380 -25.31 0.29 -9.62
CA LEU A 380 -23.86 0.36 -9.40
C LEU A 380 -23.13 0.98 -10.61
N PRO A 381 -21.95 1.59 -10.39
CA PRO A 381 -21.15 2.17 -11.45
C PRO A 381 -20.57 1.11 -12.41
N GLN A 382 -20.37 1.52 -13.67
CA GLN A 382 -19.60 0.80 -14.71
C GLN A 382 -19.88 -0.71 -14.85
N ASN A 383 -21.16 -1.10 -14.87
CA ASN A 383 -21.64 -2.49 -15.03
C ASN A 383 -21.23 -3.44 -13.90
N MET A 384 -20.90 -2.94 -12.72
CA MET A 384 -20.79 -3.77 -11.53
C MET A 384 -22.13 -4.47 -11.25
N VAL A 385 -22.05 -5.66 -10.64
CA VAL A 385 -23.21 -6.47 -10.32
C VAL A 385 -23.17 -6.84 -8.83
N TRP A 386 -24.32 -6.74 -8.19
CA TRP A 386 -24.50 -7.21 -6.82
C TRP A 386 -24.37 -8.73 -6.74
N LYS A 387 -23.42 -9.20 -5.94
CA LYS A 387 -23.37 -10.59 -5.48
C LYS A 387 -24.41 -10.79 -4.38
N LYS A 388 -24.91 -12.03 -4.24
CA LYS A 388 -25.90 -12.42 -3.22
C LYS A 388 -25.40 -13.46 -2.21
N ASP A 389 -24.28 -14.13 -2.50
CA ASP A 389 -23.82 -15.26 -1.69
C ASP A 389 -22.61 -14.93 -0.82
N GLY A 390 -21.78 -13.97 -1.22
CA GLY A 390 -20.58 -13.59 -0.48
C GLY A 390 -19.45 -13.08 -1.37
N PHE A 391 -18.35 -12.70 -0.73
CA PHE A 391 -17.15 -12.19 -1.38
C PHE A 391 -15.88 -12.51 -0.58
N LYS A 392 -14.70 -12.24 -1.17
CA LYS A 392 -13.41 -12.44 -0.51
C LYS A 392 -12.89 -11.09 -0.03
N TYR A 393 -12.67 -10.95 1.28
CA TYR A 393 -12.14 -9.74 1.92
C TYR A 393 -10.92 -10.09 2.77
N LEU A 394 -9.79 -9.39 2.55
CA LEU A 394 -8.54 -9.59 3.29
C LEU A 394 -8.07 -11.06 3.38
N GLY A 395 -8.35 -11.83 2.32
CA GLY A 395 -7.99 -13.24 2.24
C GLY A 395 -9.05 -14.22 2.77
N VAL A 396 -10.13 -13.74 3.39
CA VAL A 396 -11.20 -14.53 4.00
C VAL A 396 -12.46 -14.42 3.15
N PHE A 397 -13.10 -15.56 2.86
CA PHE A 397 -14.42 -15.62 2.23
C PHE A 397 -15.51 -15.36 3.27
N LEU A 398 -16.34 -14.36 3.02
CA LEU A 398 -17.44 -13.90 3.89
C LEU A 398 -18.77 -13.97 3.14
N GLY A 399 -19.87 -14.20 3.87
CA GLY A 399 -21.22 -14.33 3.32
C GLY A 399 -21.92 -15.60 3.80
N LYS A 400 -22.69 -16.23 2.91
CA LYS A 400 -23.41 -17.49 3.19
C LYS A 400 -22.45 -18.64 3.44
N GLU A 401 -22.93 -19.65 4.15
CA GLU A 401 -22.18 -20.84 4.55
C GLU A 401 -21.38 -21.48 3.41
N ILE A 402 -21.98 -21.62 2.22
CA ILE A 402 -21.32 -22.19 1.03
C ILE A 402 -20.06 -21.41 0.59
N VAL A 403 -20.04 -20.09 0.81
CA VAL A 403 -18.88 -19.25 0.50
C VAL A 403 -17.84 -19.35 1.61
N VAL A 404 -18.28 -19.41 2.87
CA VAL A 404 -17.40 -19.54 4.04
C VAL A 404 -16.65 -20.89 4.05
N LEU A 405 -17.26 -21.97 3.55
CA LEU A 405 -16.61 -23.29 3.41
C LEU A 405 -15.31 -23.23 2.58
N LYS A 406 -15.22 -22.31 1.61
CA LYS A 406 -14.01 -22.10 0.79
C LYS A 406 -12.78 -21.67 1.59
N ASN A 407 -12.96 -21.17 2.81
CA ASN A 407 -11.83 -20.87 3.70
C ASN A 407 -11.09 -22.12 4.15
N TRP A 408 -11.77 -23.29 4.14
CA TRP A 408 -11.22 -24.55 4.62
C TRP A 408 -10.71 -25.44 3.50
N GLU A 409 -11.20 -25.30 2.27
CA GLU A 409 -10.81 -26.11 1.10
C GLU A 409 -9.29 -26.15 0.91
N ASP A 410 -8.63 -24.98 0.80
CA ASP A 410 -7.16 -24.87 0.64
C ASP A 410 -6.38 -25.48 1.82
N VAL A 411 -6.96 -25.47 3.02
CA VAL A 411 -6.32 -26.00 4.25
C VAL A 411 -6.45 -27.52 4.28
N ILE A 412 -7.63 -28.04 3.99
CA ILE A 412 -7.93 -29.47 3.89
C ILE A 412 -7.04 -30.09 2.80
N GLU A 413 -6.98 -29.51 1.60
CA GLU A 413 -6.13 -30.00 0.52
C GLU A 413 -4.64 -30.03 0.91
N LYS A 414 -4.16 -29.00 1.64
CA LYS A 414 -2.77 -28.97 2.12
C LYS A 414 -2.49 -30.04 3.17
N ILE A 415 -3.45 -30.33 4.04
CA ILE A 415 -3.32 -31.36 5.07
C ILE A 415 -3.37 -32.74 4.41
N GLU A 416 -4.36 -33.00 3.56
CA GLU A 416 -4.46 -34.24 2.79
C GLU A 416 -3.22 -34.49 1.93
N GLY A 417 -2.69 -33.46 1.26
CA GLY A 417 -1.46 -33.53 0.47
C GLY A 417 -0.19 -33.77 1.30
N LYS A 418 -0.22 -33.50 2.62
CA LYS A 418 0.85 -33.83 3.56
C LYS A 418 0.68 -35.20 4.20
N LEU A 419 -0.56 -35.66 4.41
CA LEU A 419 -0.88 -36.98 4.95
C LEU A 419 -0.76 -38.09 3.91
N SER A 420 -0.89 -37.75 2.62
CA SER A 420 -0.69 -38.66 1.49
C SER A 420 0.77 -38.82 1.05
N LYS A 421 1.71 -38.18 1.74
CA LYS A 421 3.17 -38.32 1.57
C LYS A 421 3.76 -38.94 2.81
#